data_AF-A0A439R6Z9-F1
#
_entry.id   AF-A0A439R6Z9-F1
#
_cell.length_a   1.000
_cell.length_b   1.000
_cell.length_c   1.000
_cell.angle_alpha   90.00
_cell.angle_beta   90.00
_cell.angle_gamma   90.00
#
_symmetry.space_group_name_H-M   'P 1'
#
loop_
_entity.id
_entity.type
_entity.pdbx_description
1 polymer ?
#
loop_
_entity_poly.entity_id
_entity_poly.type
_entity_poly.pdbx_seq_one_letter_code
_entity_poly.pdbx_strand_id
1 'polypeptide(L)' 'MGVQEIADKISARVASAGFDRSVKFDTGGDGVIVIDGADVSTTDAPADCTIKLSVDDLE' A
#
# COMPACT_ATOMS: atom_id res chain seq x y z
N MET A 1 -3.38 -2.27 -13.66
CA MET A 1 -1.99 -2.47 -13.16
C MET A 1 -2.04 -3.52 -12.06
N GLY A 2 -1.00 -4.33 -11.87
CA GLY A 2 -0.96 -5.25 -10.71
C GLY A 2 -0.63 -4.51 -9.41
N VAL A 3 -1.01 -5.08 -8.25
CA VAL A 3 -0.71 -4.51 -6.92
C VAL A 3 0.77 -4.19 -6.70
N GLN A 4 1.67 -4.99 -7.31
CA GLN A 4 3.11 -4.76 -7.26
C GLN A 4 3.51 -3.45 -7.93
N GLU A 5 2.96 -3.18 -9.12
CA GLU A 5 3.30 -2.00 -9.91
C GLU A 5 2.77 -0.71 -9.26
N ILE A 6 1.63 -0.81 -8.57
CA ILE A 6 1.08 0.25 -7.72
C ILE A 6 1.98 0.48 -6.50
N ALA A 7 2.42 -0.59 -5.83
CA ALA A 7 3.32 -0.51 -4.68
C ALA A 7 4.65 0.18 -5.04
N ASP A 8 5.24 -0.14 -6.19
CA ASP A 8 6.46 0.51 -6.70
C ASP A 8 6.26 2.03 -6.90
N LYS A 9 5.13 2.47 -7.48
CA LYS A 9 4.82 3.90 -7.62
C LYS A 9 4.61 4.60 -6.29
N ILE A 10 3.97 3.93 -5.33
CA ILE A 10 3.73 4.46 -3.98
C ILE A 10 5.06 4.58 -3.22
N SER A 11 5.92 3.56 -3.29
CA SER A 11 7.24 3.53 -2.63
C SER A 11 8.08 4.76 -2.99
N ALA A 12 8.14 5.11 -4.28
CA ALA A 12 8.86 6.29 -4.75
C ALA A 12 8.36 7.61 -4.13
N ARG A 13 7.07 7.70 -3.78
CA ARG A 13 6.47 8.89 -3.15
C ARG A 13 6.63 8.88 -1.63
N VAL A 14 6.38 7.73 -1.01
CA VAL A 14 6.44 7.55 0.45
C VAL A 14 7.86 7.73 0.99
N ALA A 15 8.88 7.26 0.25
CA ALA A 15 10.28 7.45 0.62
C ALA A 15 10.66 8.93 0.81
N SER A 16 9.93 9.86 0.17
CA SER A 16 10.15 11.30 0.30
C SER A 16 9.28 11.97 1.37
N ALA A 17 8.22 11.31 1.83
CA ALA A 17 7.18 11.91 2.67
C ALA A 17 7.41 11.75 4.17
N GLY A 18 8.23 10.78 4.60
CA GLY A 18 8.50 10.53 6.03
C GLY A 18 7.21 10.19 6.79
N PHE A 19 6.59 9.06 6.44
CA PHE A 19 5.26 8.71 6.94
C PHE A 19 5.36 7.88 8.24
N ASP A 20 5.31 8.49 9.42
CA ASP A 20 5.50 7.79 10.73
C ASP A 20 4.42 6.77 11.11
N ARG A 21 3.41 6.53 10.27
CA ARG A 21 2.29 5.61 10.56
C ARG A 21 2.26 4.47 9.56
N SER A 22 1.34 3.54 9.75
CA SER A 22 1.12 2.44 8.81
C SER A 22 -0.25 2.50 8.14
N VAL A 23 -0.31 2.27 6.82
CA VAL A 23 -1.56 2.20 6.05
C VAL A 23 -1.54 0.94 5.21
N LYS A 24 -2.60 0.15 5.31
CA LYS A 24 -2.87 -0.99 4.44
C LYS A 24 -3.95 -0.65 3.42
N PHE A 25 -3.67 -0.84 2.14
CA PHE A 25 -4.65 -0.93 1.08
C PHE A 25 -4.97 -2.40 0.85
N ASP A 26 -6.20 -2.80 1.13
CA ASP A 26 -6.71 -4.15 0.92
C ASP A 26 -7.54 -4.14 -0.35
N THR A 27 -7.02 -4.80 -1.39
CA THR A 27 -7.67 -4.88 -2.71
C THR A 27 -8.55 -6.11 -2.88
N GLY A 28 -8.80 -6.84 -1.79
CA GLY A 28 -9.56 -8.08 -1.81
C GLY A 28 -8.77 -9.23 -2.44
N GLY A 29 -9.26 -9.76 -3.55
CA GLY A 29 -8.69 -10.96 -4.20
C GLY A 29 -7.36 -10.70 -4.91
N ASP A 30 -7.07 -9.44 -5.23
CA ASP A 30 -5.91 -9.04 -6.03
C ASP A 30 -4.64 -8.80 -5.19
N GLY A 31 -4.79 -8.76 -3.86
CA GLY A 31 -3.69 -8.62 -2.91
C GLY A 31 -3.83 -7.42 -1.99
N VAL A 32 -2.73 -7.04 -1.33
CA VAL A 32 -2.69 -5.93 -0.38
C VAL A 32 -1.41 -5.15 -0.55
N ILE A 33 -1.43 -3.88 -0.17
CA ILE A 33 -0.25 -3.01 -0.12
C ILE A 33 -0.17 -2.44 1.29
N VAL A 34 0.90 -2.74 2.01
CA VAL A 34 1.17 -2.22 3.35
C VAL A 34 2.28 -1.20 3.24
N ILE A 35 2.00 0.00 3.73
CA ILE A 35 2.95 1.08 3.93
C ILE A 35 3.22 1.16 5.42
N ASP A 36 4.47 1.07 5.84
CA ASP A 36 4.90 1.25 7.23
C ASP A 36 6.13 2.16 7.22
N GLY A 37 6.00 3.39 7.71
CA GLY A 37 7.16 4.28 7.64
C GLY A 37 7.47 4.69 6.19
N ALA A 38 8.72 4.42 5.79
CA ALA A 38 9.20 4.58 4.42
C ALA A 38 9.12 3.26 3.61
N ASP A 39 8.72 2.16 4.24
CA ASP A 39 8.71 0.83 3.64
C ASP A 39 7.36 0.51 3.02
N VAL A 40 7.40 -0.11 1.84
CA VAL A 40 6.21 -0.56 1.12
C VAL A 40 6.35 -2.05 0.84
N SER A 41 5.32 -2.82 1.17
CA SER A 41 5.26 -4.27 1.03
C SER A 41 3.94 -4.70 0.41
N THR A 42 3.95 -5.79 -0.35
CA THR A 42 2.74 -6.46 -0.86
C THR A 42 2.31 -7.66 0.00
N THR A 43 2.95 -7.84 1.16
CA THR A 43 2.62 -8.88 2.13
C THR A 43 1.59 -8.37 3.14
N ASP A 44 0.57 -9.17 3.44
CA ASP A 44 -0.44 -8.79 4.43
C ASP A 44 0.15 -8.66 5.83
N ALA A 45 -0.12 -7.51 6.44
CA ALA A 45 0.29 -7.17 7.78
C ALA A 45 -0.76 -6.22 8.42
N PRO A 46 -0.84 -6.16 9.76
CA PRO A 46 -1.63 -5.14 10.44
C PRO A 46 -1.07 -3.74 10.20
N ALA A 47 -1.95 -2.74 10.13
CA ALA A 47 -1.60 -1.32 9.96
C ALA A 47 -2.54 -0.43 10.80
N ASP A 48 -2.15 0.82 11.09
CA ASP A 48 -2.96 1.80 11.82
C ASP A 48 -4.30 2.08 11.13
N CYS A 49 -4.28 2.08 9.80
CA CYS A 49 -5.44 2.30 8.96
C CYS A 49 -5.50 1.21 7.89
N THR A 50 -6.67 0.60 7.70
CA THR A 50 -6.93 -0.31 6.59
C THR A 50 -8.00 0.29 5.70
N ILE A 51 -7.66 0.54 4.44
CA ILE A 51 -8.56 1.03 3.41
C ILE A 51 -8.87 -0.14 2.48
N LYS A 52 -10.15 -0.48 2.34
CA LYS A 52 -10.64 -1.50 1.43
C LYS A 52 -11.19 -0.85 0.17
N LEU A 53 -10.66 -1.21 -0.99
CA LEU A 53 -11.08 -0.70 -2.30
C LEU A 53 -10.70 -1.71 -3.39
N SER A 54 -11.22 -1.56 -4.61
CA SER A 54 -10.75 -2.41 -5.72
C SER A 54 -9.38 -1.94 -6.25
N VAL A 55 -8.67 -2.78 -7.00
CA VAL A 55 -7.46 -2.33 -7.72
C VAL A 55 -7.81 -1.22 -8.70
N ASP A 56 -8.95 -1.31 -9.38
CA ASP A 56 -9.40 -0.30 -10.35
C ASP A 56 -9.59 1.09 -9.72
N ASP A 57 -10.00 1.16 -8.45
CA ASP A 57 -10.13 2.43 -7.71
C ASP A 57 -8.78 2.99 -7.23
N LEU A 58 -7.75 2.14 -7.18
CA LEU A 58 -6.41 2.48 -6.67
C LEU A 58 -5.45 2.96 -7.78
N GLU A 59 -5.73 2.60 -9.03
CA GLU A 59 -4.99 3.06 -10.22
C GLU A 59 -5.16 4.56 -10.53
#